data_AF-A0A8C1EPT5-F1
#
_entry.id   AF-A0A8C1EPT5-F1
#
_cell.length_a   1.000
_cell.length_b   1.000
_cell.length_c   1.000
_cell.angle_alpha   90.00
_cell.angle_beta   90.00
_cell.angle_gamma   90.00
#
_symmetry.space_group_name_H-M   'P 1'
#
loop_
_entity.id
_entity.type
_entity.pdbx_description
1 polymer ?
#
loop_
_entity_poly.entity_id
_entity_poly.type
_entity_poly.pdbx_seq_one_letter_code
_entity_poly.pdbx_strand_id
1 'polypeptide(L)'
;MWPVIWTAMRTYAPYVTFPVAFVVGAVGYHLEWFIRGTPNAPGEERGIAELREDRKLEELTGQDSTQVLSLKDKLEFTPRAVLERNRPEKS
;
A
#
# COMPACT_ATOMS: atom_id res chain seq x y z
N MET A 1 -5.92 -32.08 49.29
CA MET A 1 -6.45 -32.35 47.94
C MET A 1 -6.90 -31.08 47.22
N TRP A 2 -7.65 -30.18 47.87
CA TRP A 2 -8.09 -28.90 47.28
C TRP A 2 -6.97 -27.94 46.82
N PRO A 3 -5.88 -27.73 47.57
CA PRO A 3 -4.80 -26.84 47.12
C PRO A 3 -4.08 -27.36 45.87
N VAL A 4 -3.98 -28.69 45.72
CA VAL A 4 -3.33 -29.33 44.58
C VAL A 4 -4.12 -29.10 43.29
N ILE A 5 -5.45 -29.15 43.38
CA ILE A 5 -6.35 -28.84 42.25
C ILE A 5 -6.18 -27.38 41.81
N TRP A 6 -6.09 -26.45 42.77
CA TRP A 6 -5.91 -25.03 42.46
C TRP A 6 -4.54 -24.73 41.84
N THR A 7 -3.48 -25.36 42.35
CA THR A 7 -2.13 -25.26 41.76
C THR A 7 -2.11 -25.82 40.35
N ALA A 8 -2.66 -27.03 40.13
CA ALA A 8 -2.72 -27.65 38.82
C ALA A 8 -3.51 -26.80 37.83
N MET A 9 -4.67 -26.27 38.23
CA MET A 9 -5.48 -25.40 37.39
C MET A 9 -4.73 -24.15 36.95
N ARG A 10 -3.97 -23.50 37.84
CA ARG A 10 -3.16 -22.33 37.51
C ARG A 10 -1.96 -22.67 36.61
N THR A 11 -1.32 -23.81 36.85
CA THR A 11 -0.17 -24.27 36.05
C THR A 11 -0.57 -24.66 34.64
N TYR A 12 -1.72 -25.33 34.48
CA TYR A 12 -2.19 -25.80 33.19
C TYR A 12 -3.18 -24.86 32.50
N ALA A 13 -3.63 -23.79 33.16
CA ALA A 13 -4.54 -22.81 32.59
C ALA A 13 -4.10 -22.33 31.20
N PRO A 14 -2.85 -21.91 30.95
CA PRO A 14 -2.44 -21.44 29.62
C PRO A 14 -2.61 -22.51 28.52
N TYR A 15 -2.38 -23.78 28.85
CA TYR A 15 -2.47 -24.88 27.90
C TYR A 15 -3.91 -25.25 27.53
N VAL A 16 -4.89 -24.85 28.36
CA VAL A 16 -6.31 -25.09 28.10
C VAL A 16 -6.96 -23.84 27.52
N THR A 17 -6.66 -22.67 28.08
CA THR A 17 -7.27 -21.40 27.66
C THR A 17 -6.81 -20.98 26.28
N PHE A 18 -5.55 -21.21 25.91
CA PHE A 18 -5.04 -20.81 24.59
C PHE A 18 -5.70 -21.58 23.44
N PRO A 19 -5.78 -22.93 23.44
CA PRO A 19 -6.51 -23.65 22.40
C PRO A 19 -7.99 -23.28 22.34
N VAL A 20 -8.64 -23.09 23.49
CA VAL A 20 -10.05 -22.67 23.52
C VAL A 20 -10.22 -21.28 22.91
N ALA A 21 -9.39 -20.31 23.30
CA ALA A 21 -9.41 -18.96 22.74
C ALA A 21 -9.13 -18.95 21.23
N PHE A 22 -8.19 -19.79 20.77
CA PHE A 22 -7.90 -19.95 19.35
C PHE A 22 -9.11 -20.47 18.57
N VAL A 23 -9.79 -21.51 19.07
CA VAL A 23 -10.99 -22.06 18.44
C VAL A 23 -12.11 -21.03 18.42
N VAL A 24 -12.35 -20.33 19.53
CA VAL A 24 -13.36 -19.27 19.61
C VAL A 24 -13.03 -18.13 18.63
N GLY A 25 -11.76 -17.74 18.53
CA GLY A 25 -11.31 -16.72 17.58
C GLY A 25 -11.50 -17.16 16.12
N ALA A 26 -11.15 -18.41 15.78
CA ALA A 26 -11.34 -18.94 14.44
C ALA A 26 -12.83 -19.01 14.06
N VAL A 27 -13.67 -19.55 14.95
CA VAL A 27 -15.13 -19.60 14.74
C VAL A 27 -15.71 -18.19 14.66
N GLY A 28 -15.27 -17.29 15.54
CA GLY A 28 -15.67 -15.88 15.54
C GLY A 28 -15.31 -15.18 14.23
N TYR A 29 -14.10 -15.40 13.70
CA TYR A 29 -13.66 -14.88 12.40
C TYR A 29 -14.52 -15.40 11.25
N HIS A 30 -14.83 -16.71 11.24
CA HIS A 30 -15.70 -17.29 10.22
C HIS A 30 -17.15 -16.80 10.34
N LEU A 31 -17.66 -16.63 11.55
CA LEU A 31 -19.01 -16.09 11.79
C LEU A 31 -19.09 -14.61 11.42
N GLU A 32 -18.07 -13.84 11.77
CA GLU A 32 -17.91 -12.44 11.38
C GLU A 32 -17.88 -12.33 9.85
N TRP A 33 -17.11 -13.18 9.17
CA TRP A 33 -17.09 -13.25 7.71
C TRP A 33 -18.47 -13.58 7.12
N PHE A 34 -19.20 -14.52 7.73
CA PHE A 34 -20.54 -14.90 7.28
C PHE A 34 -21.56 -13.78 7.47
N ILE A 35 -21.51 -13.05 8.58
CA ILE A 35 -22.43 -11.94 8.91
C ILE A 35 -22.08 -10.67 8.14
N ARG A 36 -20.78 -10.36 7.98
CA ARG A 36 -20.28 -9.19 7.27
C ARG A 36 -20.63 -9.23 5.77
N GLY A 37 -21.05 -10.40 5.27
CA GLY A 37 -21.31 -10.62 3.84
C GLY A 37 -20.01 -10.57 3.03
N THR A 38 -20.09 -10.76 1.71
CA THR A 38 -18.95 -10.44 0.82
C THR A 38 -18.39 -9.10 1.26
N PRO A 39 -17.10 -8.99 1.60
CA PRO A 39 -16.55 -7.69 1.91
C PRO A 39 -16.97 -6.81 0.75
N ASN A 40 -17.73 -5.76 1.03
CA ASN A 40 -17.57 -4.54 0.27
C ASN A 40 -16.12 -4.17 0.54
N ALA A 41 -15.18 -4.86 -0.09
CA ALA A 41 -13.92 -4.28 -0.42
C ALA A 41 -14.39 -3.09 -1.25
N PRO A 42 -14.26 -1.84 -0.76
CA PRO A 42 -14.07 -0.77 -1.72
C PRO A 42 -12.84 -1.24 -2.50
N GLY A 43 -13.09 -1.87 -3.66
CA GLY A 43 -12.16 -2.84 -4.23
C GLY A 43 -10.84 -2.15 -4.42
N GLU A 44 -9.85 -2.46 -3.58
CA GLU A 44 -8.64 -1.67 -3.38
C GLU A 44 -8.95 -0.17 -3.55
N GLU A 45 -9.26 0.56 -2.46
CA GLU A 45 -9.16 2.02 -2.49
C GLU A 45 -7.73 2.35 -2.93
N ARG A 46 -7.55 2.49 -4.26
CA ARG A 46 -6.25 2.55 -4.90
C ARG A 46 -5.51 3.64 -4.18
N GLY A 47 -4.30 3.32 -3.76
CA GLY A 47 -3.49 4.30 -3.06
C GLY A 47 -3.43 5.56 -3.90
N ILE A 48 -3.37 6.74 -3.28
CA ILE A 48 -3.30 8.00 -4.05
C ILE A 48 -2.10 7.97 -5.03
N ALA A 49 -1.06 7.20 -4.73
CA ALA A 49 0.04 6.91 -5.65
C ALA A 49 -0.42 6.14 -6.91
N GLU A 50 -1.13 5.02 -6.74
CA GLU A 50 -1.67 4.21 -7.83
C GLU A 50 -2.63 5.01 -8.71
N LEU A 51 -3.53 5.81 -8.12
CA LEU A 51 -4.43 6.69 -8.86
C LEU A 51 -3.69 7.75 -9.69
N ARG A 52 -2.53 8.22 -9.22
CA ARG A 52 -1.70 9.16 -9.97
C ARG A 52 -0.96 8.49 -11.11
N GLU A 53 -0.53 7.24 -10.91
CA GLU A 53 0.12 6.44 -11.94
C GLU A 53 -0.88 6.09 -13.05
N ASP A 54 -2.10 5.70 -12.69
CA ASP A 54 -3.19 5.47 -13.64
C ASP A 54 -3.47 6.72 -14.49
N ARG A 55 -3.55 7.91 -13.86
CA ARG A 55 -3.74 9.16 -14.61
C ARG A 55 -2.58 9.44 -15.58
N LYS A 56 -1.34 9.19 -15.15
CA LYS A 56 -0.17 9.35 -16.03
C LYS A 56 -0.21 8.35 -17.20
N LEU A 57 -0.63 7.12 -16.94
CA LEU A 57 -0.81 6.11 -17.97
C LEU A 57 -1.88 6.54 -18.99
N GLU A 58 -3.03 7.04 -18.53
CA GLU A 58 -4.08 7.58 -19.41
C GLU A 58 -3.57 8.75 -20.27
N GLU A 59 -2.83 9.70 -19.68
CA GLU A 59 -2.21 10.82 -20.41
C GLU A 59 -1.20 10.34 -21.46
N LEU A 60 -0.44 9.29 -21.17
CA LEU A 60 0.54 8.69 -22.09
C LEU A 60 -0.10 7.86 -23.20
N THR A 61 -1.30 7.32 -22.99
CA THR A 61 -1.97 6.43 -23.96
C THR A 61 -2.33 7.15 -25.26
N GLY A 62 -2.44 8.48 -25.24
CA GLY A 62 -2.73 9.33 -26.41
C GLY A 62 -1.53 10.06 -26.99
N GLN A 63 -0.32 9.93 -26.42
CA GLN A 63 0.90 10.57 -26.92
C GLN A 63 1.83 9.57 -27.58
N ASP A 64 2.38 9.93 -28.74
CA ASP A 64 3.44 9.16 -29.39
C ASP A 64 4.75 9.31 -28.61
N SER A 65 5.05 8.31 -27.77
CA SER A 65 6.27 8.24 -26.97
C SER A 65 7.57 8.26 -27.77
N THR A 66 7.52 8.09 -29.10
CA THR A 66 8.68 8.16 -29.99
C THR A 66 8.95 9.58 -30.52
N GLN A 67 8.00 10.51 -30.39
CA GLN A 67 8.19 11.93 -30.72
C GLN A 67 8.80 12.70 -29.55
N VAL A 68 10.00 12.31 -29.16
CA VAL A 68 10.83 13.09 -28.23
C VAL A 68 11.74 14.02 -29.01
N LEU A 69 11.79 15.29 -28.61
CA LEU A 69 12.75 16.25 -29.15
C LEU A 69 14.16 15.67 -29.04
N SER A 70 14.94 15.79 -30.11
CA SER A 70 16.32 15.30 -30.14
C SER A 70 17.11 15.89 -28.97
N LEU A 71 17.87 15.05 -28.27
CA LEU A 71 18.74 15.49 -27.18
C LEU A 71 19.74 16.58 -27.64
N LYS A 72 20.03 16.66 -28.94
CA LYS A 72 20.85 17.70 -29.54
C LYS A 72 20.15 19.07 -29.55
N ASP A 73 18.85 19.11 -29.87
CA ASP A 73 18.05 20.34 -29.86
C ASP A 73 17.85 20.84 -28.42
N LYS A 74 17.76 19.91 -27.46
CA LYS A 74 17.63 20.23 -26.03
C LYS A 74 18.92 20.81 -25.42
N LEU A 75 20.08 20.53 -26.03
CA LEU A 75 21.39 21.07 -25.62
C LEU A 75 21.56 22.55 -25.98
N GLU A 76 20.82 23.04 -26.99
CA GLU A 76 20.77 24.46 -27.33
C GLU A 76 19.88 25.25 -26.37
N PHE A 77 18.80 24.62 -25.89
CA PHE A 77 17.85 25.23 -24.95
C PHE A 77 18.28 25.15 -23.47
N THR A 78 19.15 24.20 -23.11
CA THR A 78 19.61 24.05 -21.71
C THR A 78 20.89 24.84 -21.49
N PRO A 79 20.93 25.77 -20.51
CA PRO A 79 22.14 26.54 -20.22
C PRO A 79 23.30 25.60 -19.89
N ARG A 80 24.48 25.79 -20.53
CA ARG A 80 25.66 24.93 -20.36
C ARG A 80 26.22 25.00 -18.94
N ALA A 81 25.92 26.10 -18.24
CA ALA A 81 26.26 26.30 -16.83
C ALA A 81 25.07 26.88 -16.06
N VAL A 82 24.96 26.53 -14.76
CA VAL A 82 23.91 27.04 -13.84
C VAL A 82 23.83 28.58 -13.84
N LEU A 83 24.96 29.25 -14.09
CA LEU A 83 25.08 30.71 -14.14
C LEU A 83 24.47 31.34 -15.40
N GLU A 84 24.27 30.58 -16.48
CA GLU A 84 23.70 31.10 -17.73
C GLU A 84 22.17 31.22 -17.68
N ARG A 85 21.51 30.63 -16.68
CA ARG A 85 20.05 30.66 -16.51
C ARG A 85 19.45 32.05 -16.28
N ASN A 86 20.25 32.99 -15.75
CA ASN A 86 19.80 34.35 -15.41
C ASN A 86 20.33 35.43 -16.37
N ARG A 87 21.00 35.04 -17.46
CA ARG A 87 21.49 36.04 -18.42
C ARG A 87 20.32 36.52 -19.27
N PRO A 88 20.05 37.84 -19.36
CA PRO A 88 19.09 38.35 -20.32
C PRO A 88 19.59 38.02 -21.73
N GLU A 89 18.72 37.44 -22.56
CA GLU A 89 19.03 37.21 -23.97
C GLU A 89 19.43 38.56 -24.59
N LYS A 90 20.66 38.63 -25.12
CA LYS A 90 21.09 39.82 -25.86
C LYS A 90 20.24 39.88 -27.14
N SER A 91 19.57 41.02 -27.32
CA SER A 91 18.94 41.44 -28.58
C SER A 91 19.93 41.45 -29.75
#